data_AF-A0A2K8V8C9-F1
#
_entry.id   AF-A0A2K8V8C9-F1
#
_cell.length_a   1.000
_cell.length_b   1.000
_cell.length_c   1.000
_cell.angle_alpha   90.00
_cell.angle_beta   90.00
_cell.angle_gamma   90.00
#
_symmetry.space_group_name_H-M   'P 1'
#
loop_
_entity.id
_entity.type
_entity.pdbx_description
1 polymer ?
#
loop_
_entity_poly.entity_id
_entity_poly.type
_entity_poly.pdbx_seq_one_letter_code
_entity_poly.pdbx_strand_id
1 'polypeptide(L)'
;MTKSIVEIRGFRELQRKLKELGDDKTKRREVTKILGQVANSTVKVAKSLAPVSKKPHVQKRRNQVFGAVISPGTGKRSIGKKTMRRSLNPMVIVSPRSTKKADGWYLRQFVIGGTKKIKSNPFMDRAYTQTKGGVARESEQRLAKYIQKQINKLSI
;
A
#
# COMPACT_ATOMS: atom_id res chain seq x y z
N MET A 1 11.45 -19.74 11.06
CA MET A 1 10.11 -19.78 11.67
C MET A 1 9.08 -19.14 10.75
N THR A 2 8.39 -19.94 9.95
CA THR A 2 7.19 -19.55 9.20
C THR A 2 6.09 -19.27 10.22
N LYS A 3 5.68 -18.00 10.36
CA LYS A 3 4.52 -17.65 11.20
C LYS A 3 3.32 -18.47 10.70
N SER A 4 2.69 -19.22 11.61
CA SER A 4 1.43 -19.92 11.36
C SER A 4 0.43 -18.95 10.74
N ILE A 5 -0.23 -19.36 9.66
CA ILE A 5 -1.32 -18.60 9.05
C ILE A 5 -2.41 -18.49 10.13
N VAL A 6 -2.56 -17.30 10.72
CA VAL A 6 -3.55 -17.06 11.77
C VAL A 6 -4.92 -17.09 11.13
N GLU A 7 -5.77 -18.04 11.55
CA GLU A 7 -7.16 -18.08 11.10
C GLU A 7 -7.93 -16.92 11.73
N ILE A 8 -8.43 -16.02 10.88
CA ILE A 8 -9.22 -14.88 11.34
C ILE A 8 -10.64 -15.39 11.59
N ARG A 9 -11.04 -15.44 12.86
CA ARG A 9 -12.41 -15.79 13.28
C ARG A 9 -13.41 -14.89 12.54
N GLY A 10 -14.48 -15.49 12.00
CA GLY A 10 -15.54 -14.79 11.26
C GLY A 10 -15.26 -14.55 9.77
N PHE A 11 -14.08 -14.90 9.24
CA PHE A 11 -13.78 -14.72 7.81
C PHE A 11 -14.69 -15.55 6.90
N ARG A 12 -15.04 -16.78 7.29
CA ARG A 12 -16.00 -17.63 6.54
C ARG A 12 -17.39 -17.00 6.48
N GLU A 13 -17.85 -16.43 7.58
CA GLU A 13 -19.15 -15.75 7.64
C GLU A 13 -19.16 -14.50 6.75
N LEU A 14 -18.09 -13.71 6.79
CA LEU A 14 -17.90 -12.58 5.88
C LEU A 14 -17.91 -13.02 4.42
N GLN A 15 -17.22 -14.11 4.08
CA GLN A 15 -17.21 -14.63 2.72
C GLN A 15 -18.61 -15.03 2.25
N ARG A 16 -19.40 -15.67 3.13
CA ARG A 16 -20.80 -16.01 2.83
C ARG A 16 -21.65 -14.76 2.58
N LYS A 17 -21.61 -13.79 3.50
CA LYS A 17 -22.32 -12.51 3.37
C LYS A 17 -21.90 -11.70 2.13
N LEU A 18 -20.61 -11.73 1.79
CA LEU A 18 -20.12 -11.09 0.56
C LEU A 18 -20.62 -11.79 -0.70
N LYS A 19 -20.86 -13.11 -0.68
CA LYS A 19 -21.45 -13.83 -1.81
C LYS A 19 -22.94 -13.54 -1.95
N GLU A 20 -23.65 -13.38 -0.84
CA GLU A 20 -25.08 -13.03 -0.76
C GLU A 20 -25.39 -11.62 -1.30
N LEU A 21 -24.39 -10.72 -1.36
CA LEU A 21 -24.55 -9.43 -2.02
C LEU A 21 -25.00 -9.62 -3.48
N GLY A 22 -26.05 -8.91 -3.90
CA GLY A 22 -26.62 -9.04 -5.25
C GLY A 22 -25.77 -8.45 -6.36
N ASP A 23 -24.92 -7.45 -6.08
CA ASP A 23 -24.19 -6.70 -7.11
C ASP A 23 -22.65 -6.79 -6.98
N ASP A 24 -21.99 -7.01 -8.12
CA ASP A 24 -20.53 -7.16 -8.19
C ASP A 24 -19.77 -5.88 -7.83
N LYS A 25 -20.39 -4.72 -8.04
CA LYS A 25 -19.79 -3.42 -7.72
C LYS A 25 -19.61 -3.25 -6.22
N THR A 26 -20.61 -3.64 -5.42
CA THR A 26 -20.55 -3.62 -3.95
C THR A 26 -19.60 -4.69 -3.43
N LYS A 27 -19.63 -5.91 -3.98
CA LYS A 27 -18.64 -6.97 -3.66
C LYS A 27 -17.22 -6.46 -3.84
N ARG A 28 -16.93 -5.90 -5.03
CA ARG A 28 -15.60 -5.35 -5.35
C ARG A 28 -15.22 -4.24 -4.38
N ARG A 29 -16.15 -3.35 -4.04
CA ARG A 29 -15.93 -2.23 -3.11
C ARG A 29 -15.57 -2.73 -1.72
N GLU A 30 -16.31 -3.68 -1.16
CA GLU A 30 -16.05 -4.20 0.19
C GLU A 30 -14.75 -5.01 0.23
N VAL A 31 -14.48 -5.87 -0.75
CA VAL A 31 -13.19 -6.59 -0.84
C VAL A 31 -12.02 -5.62 -0.95
N THR A 32 -12.14 -4.56 -1.76
CA THR A 32 -11.09 -3.53 -1.87
C THR A 32 -10.82 -2.84 -0.55
N LYS A 33 -11.85 -2.59 0.28
CA LYS A 33 -11.65 -1.99 1.61
C LYS A 33 -10.89 -2.94 2.54
N ILE A 34 -11.25 -4.23 2.55
CA ILE A 34 -10.58 -5.27 3.34
C ILE A 34 -9.09 -5.34 2.94
N LEU A 35 -8.80 -5.48 1.66
CA LEU A 35 -7.43 -5.46 1.13
C LEU A 35 -6.69 -4.16 1.50
N GLY A 36 -7.41 -3.04 1.48
CA GLY A 36 -6.89 -1.75 1.90
C GLY A 36 -6.54 -1.68 3.39
N GLN A 37 -7.22 -2.44 4.27
CA GLN A 37 -6.88 -2.54 5.69
C GLN A 37 -5.64 -3.41 5.90
N VAL A 38 -5.59 -4.56 5.24
CA VAL A 38 -4.42 -5.47 5.27
C VAL A 38 -3.15 -4.72 4.82
N ALA A 39 -3.25 -3.92 3.76
CA ALA A 39 -2.12 -3.17 3.21
C ALA A 39 -1.56 -2.07 4.14
N ASN A 40 -2.25 -1.69 5.23
CA ASN A 40 -1.80 -0.60 6.12
C ASN A 40 -0.47 -0.93 6.82
N SER A 41 -0.27 -2.19 7.24
CA SER A 41 0.97 -2.62 7.88
C SER A 41 2.16 -2.43 6.94
N THR A 42 2.03 -2.90 5.70
CA THR A 42 3.06 -2.75 4.65
C THR A 42 3.31 -1.28 4.32
N VAL A 43 2.27 -0.43 4.29
CA VAL A 43 2.45 1.02 4.10
C VAL A 43 3.25 1.64 5.25
N LYS A 44 2.96 1.26 6.51
CA LYS A 44 3.67 1.75 7.69
C LYS A 44 5.16 1.37 7.62
N VAL A 45 5.45 0.10 7.34
CA VAL A 45 6.82 -0.40 7.20
C VAL A 45 7.54 0.26 6.03
N ALA A 46 6.92 0.31 4.84
CA ALA A 46 7.49 0.96 3.66
C ALA A 46 7.83 2.44 3.92
N LYS A 47 6.98 3.17 4.65
CA LYS A 47 7.24 4.56 5.06
C LYS A 47 8.39 4.68 6.05
N SER A 48 8.62 3.70 6.90
CA SER A 48 9.75 3.68 7.84
C SER A 48 11.08 3.37 7.16
N LEU A 49 11.06 2.51 6.13
CA LEU A 49 12.25 2.12 5.37
C LEU A 49 12.58 3.08 4.22
N ALA A 50 11.68 4.03 3.91
CA ALA A 50 11.85 4.98 2.83
C ALA A 50 13.09 5.86 3.07
N PRO A 51 14.03 5.96 2.12
CA PRO A 51 15.20 6.81 2.28
C PRO A 51 14.78 8.29 2.33
N VAL A 52 15.47 9.05 3.19
CA VAL A 52 15.28 10.50 3.35
C VAL A 52 16.59 11.19 2.96
N SER A 53 16.52 12.11 2.00
CA SER A 53 17.68 12.91 1.62
C SER A 53 18.05 13.90 2.73
N LYS A 54 19.34 14.13 2.95
CA LYS A 54 19.82 15.12 3.92
C LYS A 54 19.52 16.56 3.46
N LYS A 55 19.55 16.80 2.15
CA LYS A 55 19.31 18.11 1.52
C LYS A 55 18.25 18.00 0.41
N PRO A 56 17.53 19.10 0.11
CA PRO A 56 16.74 19.21 -1.11
C PRO A 56 17.64 19.07 -2.34
N HIS A 57 17.09 18.53 -3.43
CA HIS A 57 17.79 18.45 -4.71
C HIS A 57 16.85 18.79 -5.85
N VAL A 58 17.40 19.32 -6.94
CA VAL A 58 16.64 19.72 -8.11
C VAL A 58 16.66 18.60 -9.14
N GLN A 59 15.49 18.13 -9.53
CA GLN A 59 15.30 17.23 -10.64
C GLN A 59 15.09 18.05 -11.92
N LYS A 60 16.08 18.05 -12.82
CA LYS A 60 15.97 18.63 -14.17
C LYS A 60 15.97 17.54 -15.22
N ARG A 61 15.10 17.67 -16.24
CA ARG A 61 15.23 16.88 -17.48
C ARG A 61 16.26 17.51 -18.41
N ARG A 62 16.78 16.72 -19.35
CA ARG A 62 17.66 17.24 -20.41
C ARG A 62 16.91 18.36 -21.14
N ASN A 63 17.56 19.52 -21.30
CA ASN A 63 17.02 20.74 -21.92
C ASN A 63 15.95 21.51 -21.11
N GLN A 64 15.82 21.25 -19.81
CA GLN A 64 14.87 21.97 -18.95
C GLN A 64 15.55 23.12 -18.21
N VAL A 65 15.07 24.35 -18.39
CA VAL A 65 15.60 25.56 -17.74
C VAL A 65 15.34 25.50 -16.22
N PHE A 66 14.08 25.23 -15.83
CA PHE A 66 13.63 25.09 -14.45
C PHE A 66 13.38 23.61 -14.09
N GLY A 67 13.82 23.21 -12.90
CA GLY A 67 13.65 21.83 -12.38
C GLY A 67 12.69 21.76 -11.20
N ALA A 68 12.15 20.57 -10.96
CA ALA A 68 11.33 20.31 -9.78
C ALA A 68 12.22 20.12 -8.54
N VAL A 69 11.96 20.88 -7.48
CA VAL A 69 12.68 20.72 -6.20
C VAL A 69 12.08 19.54 -5.44
N ILE A 70 12.90 18.53 -5.16
CA ILE A 70 12.54 17.39 -4.34
C ILE A 70 13.02 17.65 -2.90
N SER A 71 12.09 18.00 -2.02
CA SER A 71 12.37 18.19 -0.60
C SER A 71 12.62 16.86 0.12
N PRO A 72 13.41 16.86 1.21
CA PRO A 72 13.51 15.73 2.12
C PRO A 72 12.13 15.21 2.58
N GLY A 73 12.01 13.89 2.69
CA GLY A 73 10.79 13.24 3.16
C GLY A 73 9.64 13.19 2.13
N THR A 74 9.81 13.72 0.92
CA THR A 74 8.83 13.57 -0.18
C THR A 74 8.56 12.10 -0.47
N GLY A 75 9.59 11.25 -0.39
CA GLY A 75 9.45 9.81 -0.56
C GLY A 75 8.49 9.15 0.42
N LYS A 76 8.68 9.40 1.72
CA LYS A 76 7.78 8.92 2.77
C LYS A 76 6.33 9.37 2.55
N ARG A 77 6.13 10.62 2.09
CA ARG A 77 4.80 11.18 1.79
C ARG A 77 4.15 10.55 0.55
N SER A 78 4.94 10.13 -0.43
CA SER A 78 4.46 9.52 -1.67
C SER A 78 3.92 8.10 -1.48
N ILE A 79 4.42 7.34 -0.49
CA ILE A 79 4.06 5.94 -0.29
C ILE A 79 2.60 5.83 0.16
N GLY A 80 1.82 5.03 -0.56
CA GLY A 80 0.46 4.72 -0.18
C GLY A 80 -0.14 3.58 -0.99
N LYS A 81 -1.46 3.46 -0.88
CA LYS A 81 -2.25 2.40 -1.51
C LYS A 81 -2.83 2.92 -2.83
N LYS A 82 -2.79 2.09 -3.88
CA LYS A 82 -3.43 2.34 -5.17
C LYS A 82 -4.37 1.19 -5.48
N THR A 83 -5.65 1.51 -5.65
CA THR A 83 -6.66 0.56 -6.10
C THR A 83 -6.56 0.38 -7.61
N MET A 84 -6.44 -0.86 -8.06
CA MET A 84 -6.45 -1.19 -9.48
C MET A 84 -7.91 -1.31 -9.93
N ARG A 85 -8.43 -0.26 -10.55
CA ARG A 85 -9.85 -0.20 -10.96
C ARG A 85 -10.16 -1.11 -12.16
N ARG A 86 -9.18 -1.28 -13.06
CA ARG A 86 -9.29 -2.05 -14.30
C ARG A 86 -8.82 -3.51 -14.18
N SER A 87 -8.37 -3.95 -13.00
CA SER A 87 -7.98 -5.35 -12.81
C SER A 87 -9.24 -6.24 -12.75
N LEU A 88 -9.17 -7.45 -13.31
CA LEU A 88 -10.24 -8.43 -13.23
C LEU A 88 -10.68 -8.64 -11.77
N ASN A 89 -9.73 -9.02 -10.92
CA ASN A 89 -9.96 -9.19 -9.48
C ASN A 89 -9.75 -7.88 -8.71
N PRO A 90 -10.46 -7.66 -7.59
CA PRO A 90 -10.20 -6.53 -6.69
C PRO A 90 -8.75 -6.59 -6.19
N MET A 91 -7.97 -5.54 -6.48
CA MET A 91 -6.55 -5.49 -6.16
C MET A 91 -6.16 -4.12 -5.60
N VAL A 92 -5.36 -4.15 -4.54
CA VAL A 92 -4.74 -2.98 -3.93
C VAL A 92 -3.24 -3.19 -3.92
N ILE A 93 -2.50 -2.26 -4.53
CA ILE A 93 -1.04 -2.28 -4.52
C ILE A 93 -0.51 -1.21 -3.57
N VAL A 94 0.59 -1.50 -2.89
CA VAL A 94 1.35 -0.51 -2.12
C VAL A 94 2.50 -0.02 -2.99
N SER A 95 2.54 1.27 -3.30
CA SER A 95 3.58 1.87 -4.13
C SER A 95 3.80 3.34 -3.80
N PRO A 96 4.94 3.92 -4.18
CA PRO A 96 5.06 5.37 -4.26
C PRO A 96 4.02 5.89 -5.25
N ARG A 97 3.28 6.93 -4.90
CA ARG A 97 2.23 7.56 -5.71
C ARG A 97 2.60 9.01 -5.97
N SER A 98 2.34 9.47 -7.19
CA SER A 98 2.43 10.90 -7.51
C SER A 98 1.12 11.55 -7.12
N THR A 99 1.19 12.56 -6.26
CA THR A 99 0.06 13.33 -5.73
C THR A 99 0.45 14.81 -5.74
N LYS A 100 -0.52 15.71 -5.54
CA LYS A 100 -0.24 17.16 -5.44
C LYS A 100 0.82 17.50 -4.37
N LYS A 101 0.94 16.69 -3.31
CA LYS A 101 1.82 16.95 -2.15
C LYS A 101 3.15 16.20 -2.19
N ALA A 102 3.30 15.21 -3.08
CA ALA A 102 4.50 14.38 -3.14
C ALA A 102 4.61 13.67 -4.48
N ASP A 103 5.82 13.65 -5.06
CA ASP A 103 6.08 12.94 -6.30
C ASP A 103 6.67 11.54 -6.05
N GLY A 104 5.84 10.52 -6.25
CA GLY A 104 6.28 9.12 -6.24
C GLY A 104 6.96 8.67 -7.52
N TRP A 105 6.92 9.45 -8.61
CA TRP A 105 7.59 9.09 -9.86
C TRP A 105 9.10 9.07 -9.67
N TYR A 106 9.65 10.08 -8.99
CA TYR A 106 11.07 10.12 -8.61
C TYR A 106 11.51 8.84 -7.89
N LEU A 107 10.73 8.35 -6.92
CA LEU A 107 11.09 7.14 -6.18
C LEU A 107 11.08 5.90 -7.05
N ARG A 108 10.07 5.76 -7.91
CA ARG A 108 9.95 4.60 -8.82
C ARG A 108 11.09 4.55 -9.82
N GLN A 109 11.49 5.71 -10.36
CA GLN A 109 12.48 5.78 -11.43
C GLN A 109 13.92 5.78 -10.94
N PHE A 110 14.22 6.53 -9.87
CA PHE A 110 15.61 6.76 -9.45
C PHE A 110 16.01 6.01 -8.19
N VAL A 111 15.09 5.79 -7.26
CA VAL A 111 15.42 5.28 -5.92
C VAL A 111 15.27 3.77 -5.86
N ILE A 112 14.13 3.23 -6.28
CA ILE A 112 13.86 1.79 -6.20
C ILE A 112 14.74 1.03 -7.18
N GLY A 113 14.68 1.36 -8.48
CA GLY A 113 15.50 0.72 -9.51
C GLY A 113 16.97 1.15 -9.50
N GLY A 114 17.27 2.33 -8.95
CA GLY A 114 18.60 2.94 -9.09
C GLY A 114 18.87 3.46 -10.50
N THR A 115 19.98 4.16 -10.65
CA THR A 115 20.54 4.60 -11.94
C THR A 115 22.06 4.49 -11.90
N LYS A 116 22.75 4.80 -13.00
CA LYS A 116 24.23 4.87 -13.03
C LYS A 116 24.81 5.75 -11.89
N LYS A 117 24.10 6.78 -11.44
CA LYS A 117 24.57 7.73 -10.42
C LYS A 117 23.94 7.53 -9.04
N ILE A 118 22.85 6.76 -8.93
CA ILE A 118 22.10 6.58 -7.69
C ILE A 118 21.99 5.08 -7.43
N LYS A 119 22.57 4.60 -6.34
CA LYS A 119 22.47 3.18 -5.96
C LYS A 119 21.01 2.79 -5.72
N SER A 120 20.60 1.65 -6.28
CA SER A 120 19.27 1.07 -6.04
C SER A 120 19.03 0.87 -4.55
N ASN A 121 17.80 1.17 -4.12
CA ASN A 121 17.31 0.91 -2.78
C ASN A 121 15.92 0.23 -2.87
N PRO A 122 15.86 -1.11 -2.84
CA PRO A 122 14.61 -1.88 -2.90
C PRO A 122 13.89 -1.91 -1.53
N PHE A 123 13.63 -0.75 -0.93
CA PHE A 123 12.96 -0.66 0.38
C PHE A 123 11.52 -1.18 0.36
N MET A 124 10.87 -1.19 -0.80
CA MET A 124 9.52 -1.75 -0.97
C MET A 124 9.52 -3.27 -0.83
N ASP A 125 10.50 -3.95 -1.42
CA ASP A 125 10.64 -5.41 -1.33
C ASP A 125 11.02 -5.84 0.07
N ARG A 126 11.89 -5.05 0.72
CA ARG A 126 12.20 -5.24 2.15
C ARG A 126 10.96 -5.06 3.01
N ALA A 127 10.14 -4.05 2.75
CA ALA A 127 8.88 -3.86 3.46
C ALA A 127 7.91 -5.03 3.25
N TYR A 128 7.78 -5.50 2.00
CA TYR A 128 6.97 -6.67 1.68
C TYR A 128 7.51 -7.94 2.33
N THR A 129 8.82 -8.14 2.38
CA THR A 129 9.44 -9.34 2.98
C THR A 129 9.31 -9.32 4.51
N GLN A 130 9.37 -8.15 5.13
CA GLN A 130 9.16 -7.99 6.57
C GLN A 130 7.70 -8.26 6.97
N THR A 131 6.75 -7.84 6.14
CA THR A 131 5.35 -8.14 6.40
C THR A 131 4.94 -9.52 5.88
N LYS A 132 5.60 -10.04 4.84
CA LYS A 132 5.23 -11.20 4.00
C LYS A 132 3.76 -11.19 3.56
N GLY A 133 3.17 -10.00 3.40
CA GLY A 133 1.71 -9.86 3.26
C GLY A 133 0.91 -10.23 4.52
N GLY A 134 1.59 -10.68 5.57
CA GLY A 134 1.08 -10.96 6.89
C GLY A 134 0.64 -9.70 7.62
N VAL A 135 -0.47 -9.88 8.30
CA VAL A 135 -1.08 -8.90 9.18
C VAL A 135 -0.33 -9.02 10.51
N ALA A 136 0.36 -7.98 10.99
CA ALA A 136 0.91 -8.01 12.35
C ALA A 136 -0.24 -8.23 13.35
N ARG A 137 -0.02 -8.80 14.54
CA ARG A 137 -1.07 -9.02 15.57
C ARG A 137 -1.99 -7.80 15.78
N GLU A 138 -1.42 -6.59 15.80
CA GLU A 138 -2.16 -5.33 15.88
C GLU A 138 -3.11 -5.11 14.68
N SER A 139 -2.66 -5.48 13.49
CA SER A 139 -3.45 -5.40 12.27
C SER A 139 -4.51 -6.52 12.21
N GLU A 140 -4.29 -7.66 12.88
CA GLU A 140 -5.26 -8.78 12.93
C GLU A 140 -6.46 -8.37 13.76
N GLN A 141 -6.22 -7.76 14.92
CA GLN A 141 -7.28 -7.20 15.75
C GLN A 141 -8.07 -6.11 15.02
N ARG A 142 -7.40 -5.22 14.29
CA ARG A 142 -8.06 -4.19 13.48
C ARG A 142 -8.88 -4.82 12.34
N LEU A 143 -8.34 -5.85 11.70
CA LEU A 143 -9.01 -6.57 10.63
C LEU A 143 -10.23 -7.33 11.16
N ALA A 144 -10.11 -8.05 12.27
CA ALA A 144 -11.21 -8.74 12.93
C ALA A 144 -12.33 -7.77 13.34
N LYS A 145 -11.99 -6.64 13.97
CA LYS A 145 -12.95 -5.56 14.28
C LYS A 145 -13.63 -5.02 13.03
N TYR A 146 -12.87 -4.85 11.95
CA TYR A 146 -13.40 -4.38 10.68
C TYR A 146 -14.33 -5.40 10.02
N ILE A 147 -13.96 -6.68 10.07
CA ILE A 147 -14.76 -7.80 9.56
C ILE A 147 -16.07 -7.87 10.34
N GLN A 148 -16.04 -7.85 11.67
CA GLN A 148 -17.24 -7.85 12.50
C GLN A 148 -18.14 -6.65 12.17
N LYS A 149 -17.55 -5.46 11.98
CA LYS A 149 -18.31 -4.28 11.56
C LYS A 149 -19.00 -4.47 10.21
N GLN A 150 -18.35 -5.13 9.25
CA GLN A 150 -18.96 -5.43 7.96
C GLN A 150 -20.04 -6.51 8.05
N ILE A 151 -19.80 -7.55 8.83
CA ILE A 151 -20.77 -8.60 9.13
C ILE A 151 -22.06 -8.00 9.71
N ASN A 152 -21.94 -7.08 10.68
CA ASN A 152 -23.09 -6.40 11.29
C ASN A 152 -23.80 -5.49 10.29
N LYS A 153 -23.04 -4.78 9.44
CA LYS A 153 -23.60 -3.91 8.41
C LYS A 153 -24.39 -4.68 7.33
N LEU A 154 -23.94 -5.88 7.00
CA LEU A 154 -24.55 -6.75 5.97
C LEU A 154 -25.65 -7.66 6.53
N SER A 155 -25.88 -7.64 7.85
CA SER A 155 -26.92 -8.41 8.53
C SER A 155 -28.24 -7.66 8.72
N ILE A 156 -28.29 -6.41 8.25
CA ILE A 156 -29.46 -5.52 8.26
C ILE A 156 -30.02 -5.53 6.84
#